data_AF-A0A8W8IKH4-F1
#
_entry.id   AF-A0A8W8IKH4-F1
#
_cell.length_a   1.000
_cell.length_b   1.000
_cell.length_c   1.000
_cell.angle_alpha   90.00
_cell.angle_beta   90.00
_cell.angle_gamma   90.00
#
_symmetry.space_group_name_H-M   'P 1'
#
loop_
_entity.id
_entity.type
_entity.pdbx_description
1 polymer ?
#
loop_
_entity_poly.entity_id
_entity_poly.type
_entity_poly.pdbx_seq_one_letter_code
_entity_poly.pdbx_strand_id
1 'polypeptide(L)'
;MNTQRVFFLVWIINVCSSQPTGNTGFFWQVTDFHYDANYSTKGNPWKMCHDSSEGSYSNSIYGNYQCDSPWRLILSATAAMKRLHPDPDFILWTGDSVPHVPDSTLDLQKNAQNIGNISLLLRSVFPNTSIYPVLGNHDEYPADAYPPPIFPRSVQSVLHSMVNAGS
;
A
#
# COMPACT_ATOMS: atom_id res chain seq x y z
N MET A 1 -50.28 -22.69 57.22
CA MET A 1 -49.58 -21.42 56.93
C MET A 1 -48.17 -21.78 56.46
N ASN A 2 -47.91 -21.63 55.16
CA ASN A 2 -46.69 -22.10 54.52
C ASN A 2 -45.83 -20.88 54.18
N THR A 3 -44.76 -20.65 54.93
CA THR A 3 -43.89 -19.48 54.76
C THR A 3 -42.77 -19.84 53.80
N GLN A 4 -42.93 -19.55 52.51
CA GLN A 4 -41.82 -19.65 51.56
C GLN A 4 -40.82 -18.51 51.84
N ARG A 5 -39.58 -18.88 52.17
CA ARG A 5 -38.47 -17.93 52.27
C ARG A 5 -37.89 -17.70 50.87
N VAL A 6 -38.12 -16.50 50.33
CA VAL A 6 -37.47 -16.04 49.09
C VAL A 6 -36.04 -15.66 49.43
N PHE A 7 -35.07 -16.38 48.87
CA PHE A 7 -33.66 -16.01 48.92
C PHE A 7 -33.34 -15.12 47.71
N PHE A 8 -33.07 -13.83 47.96
CA PHE A 8 -32.50 -12.93 46.96
C PHE A 8 -30.98 -13.16 46.90
N LEU A 9 -30.51 -13.83 45.84
CA LEU A 9 -29.08 -13.89 45.49
C LEU A 9 -28.69 -12.57 44.83
N VAL A 10 -28.07 -11.67 45.61
CA VAL A 10 -27.39 -10.48 45.07
C VAL A 10 -26.10 -10.96 44.41
N TRP A 11 -26.10 -11.03 43.08
CA TRP A 11 -24.88 -11.20 42.29
C TRP A 11 -24.10 -9.88 42.33
N ILE A 12 -23.08 -9.82 43.19
CA ILE A 12 -22.09 -8.74 43.15
C ILE A 12 -21.24 -8.96 41.90
N ILE A 13 -21.61 -8.31 40.81
CA ILE A 13 -20.77 -8.19 39.62
C ILE A 13 -19.60 -7.30 40.03
N ASN A 14 -18.47 -7.91 40.39
CA ASN A 14 -17.22 -7.18 40.50
C ASN A 14 -16.84 -6.72 39.09
N VAL A 15 -17.28 -5.53 38.71
CA VAL A 15 -16.73 -4.81 37.56
C VAL A 15 -15.32 -4.41 37.99
N CYS A 16 -14.36 -5.29 37.74
CA CYS A 16 -12.96 -4.95 37.79
C CYS A 16 -12.75 -3.91 36.69
N SER A 17 -12.82 -2.62 37.04
CA SER A 17 -12.36 -1.54 36.17
C SER A 17 -10.88 -1.77 35.97
N SER A 18 -10.50 -2.37 34.84
CA SER A 18 -9.16 -2.22 34.31
C SER A 18 -8.94 -0.72 34.16
N GLN A 19 -7.94 -0.20 34.86
CA GLN A 19 -7.41 1.14 34.62
C GLN A 19 -7.16 1.27 33.10
N PRO A 20 -7.46 2.41 32.46
CA PRO A 20 -7.10 2.61 31.08
C PRO A 20 -5.57 2.66 31.01
N THR A 21 -4.96 1.51 30.71
CA THR A 21 -3.62 1.50 30.14
C THR A 21 -3.75 2.31 28.86
N GLY A 22 -3.12 3.49 28.78
CA GLY A 22 -3.20 4.32 27.58
C GLY A 22 -2.80 3.47 26.37
N ASN A 23 -3.77 3.09 25.54
CA ASN A 23 -3.51 2.31 24.33
C ASN A 23 -2.84 3.26 23.34
N THR A 24 -1.52 3.16 23.22
CA THR A 24 -0.78 3.78 22.12
C THR A 24 -1.13 3.03 20.83
N GLY A 25 -1.74 3.74 19.89
CA GLY A 25 -2.00 3.21 18.55
C GLY A 25 -0.76 3.30 17.66
N PHE A 26 -0.69 2.43 16.65
CA PHE A 26 0.39 2.37 15.68
C PHE A 26 -0.18 2.24 14.28
N PHE A 27 0.40 2.97 13.33
CA PHE A 27 0.06 2.85 11.91
C PHE A 27 1.32 2.84 11.07
N TRP A 28 1.25 2.24 9.88
CA TRP A 28 2.29 2.39 8.87
C TRP A 28 1.94 3.55 7.94
N GLN A 29 2.93 4.37 7.62
CA GLN A 29 2.88 5.25 6.46
C GLN A 29 3.84 4.71 5.40
N VAL A 30 3.32 4.48 4.20
CA VAL A 30 4.09 4.06 3.02
C VAL A 30 3.79 5.00 1.86
N THR A 31 4.75 5.20 0.98
CA THR A 31 4.67 6.21 -0.08
C THR A 31 5.67 5.88 -1.17
N ASP A 32 5.46 6.45 -2.36
CA ASP A 32 6.46 6.55 -3.44
C ASP A 32 7.09 5.18 -3.76
N PHE A 33 6.25 4.17 -3.96
CA PHE A 33 6.73 2.83 -4.30
C PHE A 33 7.49 2.84 -5.62
N HIS A 34 7.04 3.61 -6.61
CA HIS A 34 7.55 3.67 -7.98
C HIS A 34 7.95 2.29 -8.48
N TYR A 35 6.97 1.41 -8.65
CA TYR A 35 7.23 0.05 -9.08
C TYR A 35 7.64 0.01 -10.55
N ASP A 36 8.90 -0.36 -10.77
CA ASP A 36 9.46 -0.54 -12.11
C ASP A 36 9.47 -2.02 -12.51
N ALA A 37 8.50 -2.41 -13.34
CA ALA A 37 8.39 -3.75 -13.89
C ALA A 37 9.52 -4.11 -14.88
N ASN A 38 10.21 -3.11 -15.43
CA ASN A 38 11.27 -3.29 -16.43
C ASN A 38 12.69 -3.20 -15.83
N TYR A 39 12.80 -3.03 -14.51
CA TYR A 39 14.09 -3.00 -13.82
C TYR A 39 14.92 -4.25 -14.12
N SER A 40 16.18 -4.04 -14.52
CA SER A 40 17.14 -5.11 -14.79
C SER A 40 18.42 -4.92 -13.98
N THR A 41 18.91 -6.03 -13.40
CA THR A 41 20.21 -6.06 -12.72
C THR A 41 21.39 -5.82 -13.67
N LYS A 42 21.15 -5.90 -14.98
CA LYS A 42 22.13 -5.63 -16.03
C LYS A 42 21.85 -4.35 -16.83
N GLY A 43 20.78 -3.63 -16.51
CA GLY A 43 20.36 -2.46 -17.27
C GLY A 43 21.20 -1.22 -16.96
N ASN A 44 21.26 -0.30 -17.92
CA ASN A 44 21.98 0.96 -17.82
C ASN A 44 21.33 1.89 -16.78
N PRO A 45 22.03 2.28 -15.71
CA PRO A 45 21.50 3.18 -14.68
C PRO A 45 21.05 4.54 -15.22
N TRP A 46 21.61 4.98 -16.35
CA TRP A 46 21.22 6.24 -17.00
C TRP A 46 19.99 6.10 -17.92
N LYS A 47 19.44 4.90 -18.03
CA LYS A 47 18.22 4.57 -18.77
C LYS A 47 17.26 3.76 -17.88
N MET A 48 17.06 4.23 -16.64
CA MET A 48 16.18 3.62 -15.64
C MET A 48 16.46 2.14 -15.34
N CYS A 49 17.69 1.66 -15.59
CA CYS A 49 18.04 0.26 -15.46
C CYS A 49 17.26 -0.69 -16.39
N HIS A 50 16.72 -0.24 -17.52
CA HIS A 50 15.99 -1.11 -18.47
C HIS A 50 16.88 -1.70 -19.57
N ASP A 51 17.72 -0.84 -20.15
CA ASP A 51 18.50 -1.18 -21.35
C ASP A 51 19.80 -1.92 -21.01
N SER A 52 19.94 -3.16 -21.48
CA SER A 52 21.15 -3.97 -21.29
C SER A 52 22.02 -4.08 -22.55
N SER A 53 21.72 -3.31 -23.60
CA SER A 53 22.42 -3.37 -24.88
C SER A 53 23.75 -2.60 -24.89
N GLU A 54 23.88 -1.54 -24.08
CA GLU A 54 25.06 -0.67 -24.04
C GLU A 54 26.15 -1.11 -23.04
N GLY A 55 26.03 -2.32 -22.50
CA GLY A 55 27.00 -2.89 -21.56
C GLY A 55 26.32 -3.77 -20.50
N SER A 56 27.11 -4.59 -19.81
CA SER A 56 26.61 -5.37 -18.67
C SER A 56 26.87 -4.61 -17.37
N TYR A 57 25.87 -3.86 -16.91
CA TYR A 57 25.92 -3.22 -15.60
C TYR A 57 25.73 -4.27 -14.49
N SER A 58 26.11 -3.92 -13.26
CA SER A 58 25.95 -4.78 -12.08
C SER A 58 25.15 -4.04 -11.03
N ASN A 59 23.83 -4.01 -11.22
CA ASN A 59 22.90 -3.42 -10.27
C ASN A 59 22.46 -4.47 -9.23
N SER A 60 22.08 -4.01 -8.04
CA SER A 60 21.61 -4.92 -6.98
C SER A 60 20.26 -5.51 -7.35
N ILE A 61 19.98 -6.72 -6.85
CA ILE A 61 18.63 -7.31 -6.91
C ILE A 61 17.57 -6.49 -6.15
N TYR A 62 18.01 -5.52 -5.34
CA TYR A 62 17.16 -4.61 -4.57
C TYR A 62 17.12 -3.19 -5.14
N GLY A 63 17.78 -2.90 -6.25
CA GLY A 63 17.73 -1.58 -6.88
C GLY A 63 19.08 -0.96 -7.18
N ASN A 64 19.03 0.28 -7.63
CA ASN A 64 20.16 1.14 -7.94
C ASN A 64 19.75 2.58 -7.61
N TYR A 65 20.67 3.43 -7.16
CA TYR A 65 20.35 4.81 -6.75
C TYR A 65 19.82 5.70 -7.88
N GLN A 66 19.99 5.29 -9.13
CA GLN A 66 19.56 6.00 -10.34
C GLN A 66 18.28 5.43 -10.95
N CYS A 67 17.64 4.46 -10.31
CA CYS A 67 16.51 3.71 -10.88
C CYS A 67 15.38 3.57 -9.86
N ASP A 68 14.17 3.35 -10.37
CA ASP A 68 12.99 3.07 -9.57
C ASP A 68 13.00 1.64 -9.00
N SER A 69 12.01 1.36 -8.15
CA SER A 69 12.01 0.17 -7.29
C SER A 69 11.71 -1.11 -8.08
N PRO A 70 12.61 -2.11 -8.06
CA PRO A 70 12.24 -3.45 -8.49
C PRO A 70 11.23 -4.06 -7.51
N TRP A 71 10.39 -4.98 -8.00
CA TRP A 71 9.40 -5.70 -7.18
C TRP A 71 10.01 -6.32 -5.92
N ARG A 72 11.25 -6.82 -6.02
CA ARG A 72 11.95 -7.46 -4.90
C ARG A 72 12.23 -6.50 -3.73
N LEU A 73 12.48 -5.22 -3.99
CA LEU A 73 12.62 -4.22 -2.93
C LEU A 73 11.30 -4.00 -2.20
N ILE A 74 10.22 -3.86 -2.98
CA ILE A 74 8.85 -3.64 -2.47
C ILE A 74 8.40 -4.84 -1.61
N LEU A 75 8.64 -6.07 -2.07
CA LEU A 75 8.39 -7.29 -1.29
C LEU A 75 9.21 -7.33 -0.01
N SER A 76 10.48 -6.92 -0.05
CA SER A 76 11.35 -6.90 1.13
C SER A 76 10.87 -5.89 2.17
N ALA A 77 10.47 -4.70 1.73
CA ALA A 77 9.95 -3.64 2.59
C ALA A 77 8.63 -4.06 3.25
N THR A 78 7.67 -4.55 2.47
CA THR A 78 6.36 -5.01 2.98
C THR A 78 6.50 -6.21 3.92
N ALA A 79 7.41 -7.15 3.65
CA ALA A 79 7.72 -8.25 4.58
C ALA A 79 8.33 -7.74 5.88
N ALA A 80 9.18 -6.70 5.83
CA ALA A 80 9.72 -6.07 7.02
C ALA A 80 8.64 -5.37 7.85
N MET A 81 7.70 -4.66 7.21
CA MET A 81 6.54 -4.06 7.89
C MET A 81 5.78 -5.12 8.69
N LYS A 82 5.42 -6.24 8.05
CA LYS A 82 4.69 -7.33 8.72
C LYS A 82 5.47 -7.94 9.88
N ARG A 83 6.79 -8.07 9.75
CA ARG A 83 7.65 -8.60 10.82
C ARG A 83 7.78 -7.65 12.02
N LEU A 84 7.82 -6.35 11.78
CA LEU A 84 8.08 -5.35 12.82
C LEU A 84 6.81 -4.95 13.57
N HIS A 85 5.73 -4.65 12.85
CA HIS A 85 4.40 -4.38 13.41
C HIS A 85 3.35 -5.10 12.55
N PRO A 86 2.99 -6.34 12.92
CA PRO A 86 2.08 -7.16 12.14
C PRO A 86 0.62 -6.66 12.16
N ASP A 87 0.24 -5.98 13.24
CA ASP A 87 -1.16 -5.61 13.54
C ASP A 87 -1.27 -4.10 13.81
N PRO A 88 -0.99 -3.24 12.82
CA PRO A 88 -1.24 -1.80 12.92
C PRO A 88 -2.75 -1.50 12.91
N ASP A 89 -3.15 -0.36 13.48
CA ASP A 89 -4.53 0.10 13.47
C ASP A 89 -5.01 0.38 12.03
N PHE A 90 -4.13 0.93 11.20
CA PHE A 90 -4.34 1.15 9.78
C PHE A 90 -3.02 1.33 9.02
N ILE A 91 -3.10 1.40 7.68
CA ILE A 91 -2.00 1.77 6.80
C ILE A 91 -2.42 3.00 6.00
N LEU A 92 -1.60 4.05 6.04
CA LEU A 92 -1.72 5.20 5.16
C LEU A 92 -0.77 5.00 3.97
N TRP A 93 -1.31 5.02 2.75
CA TRP A 93 -0.52 4.94 1.52
C TRP A 93 -0.70 6.21 0.71
N THR A 94 0.35 7.03 0.60
CA THR A 94 0.28 8.36 -0.01
C THR A 94 0.62 8.42 -1.51
N GLY A 95 0.46 7.31 -2.23
CA GLY A 95 0.52 7.27 -3.70
C GLY A 95 1.90 6.99 -4.29
N ASP A 96 2.06 7.40 -5.55
CA ASP A 96 3.25 7.31 -6.39
C ASP A 96 3.72 5.85 -6.59
N SER A 97 2.88 5.10 -7.29
CA SER A 97 3.06 3.67 -7.58
C SER A 97 3.78 3.43 -8.90
N VAL A 98 3.68 4.38 -9.83
CA VAL A 98 4.09 4.25 -11.23
C VAL A 98 5.53 4.78 -11.39
N PRO A 99 6.40 4.14 -12.19
CA PRO A 99 7.81 4.55 -12.31
C PRO A 99 7.98 5.80 -13.19
N HIS A 100 9.10 6.48 -13.01
CA HIS A 100 9.58 7.63 -13.76
C HIS A 100 10.12 7.23 -15.14
N VAL A 101 9.22 6.89 -16.05
CA VAL A 101 9.55 6.54 -17.44
C VAL A 101 8.91 7.55 -18.39
N PRO A 102 9.39 7.68 -19.65
CA PRO A 102 8.74 8.55 -20.61
C PRO A 102 7.27 8.16 -20.79
N ASP A 103 6.35 9.14 -20.81
CA ASP A 103 4.91 8.92 -20.97
C ASP A 103 4.57 8.04 -22.19
N SER A 104 5.38 8.12 -23.26
CA SER A 104 5.22 7.30 -24.46
C SER A 104 5.34 5.78 -24.20
N THR A 105 5.86 5.38 -23.05
CA THR A 105 5.98 3.98 -22.61
C THR A 105 4.85 3.54 -21.68
N LEU A 106 4.04 4.48 -21.18
CA LEU A 106 2.91 4.26 -20.28
C LEU A 106 1.56 4.41 -20.99
N ASP A 107 0.52 4.00 -20.28
CA ASP A 107 -0.88 4.22 -20.60
C ASP A 107 -1.71 4.02 -19.32
N LEU A 108 -3.00 4.37 -19.36
CA LEU A 108 -3.92 4.20 -18.22
C LEU A 108 -3.98 2.75 -17.71
N GLN A 109 -3.82 1.75 -18.59
CA GLN A 109 -3.89 0.35 -18.19
C GLN A 109 -2.64 -0.05 -17.39
N LYS A 110 -1.45 0.34 -17.82
CA LYS A 110 -0.19 0.10 -17.10
C LYS A 110 -0.16 0.81 -15.75
N ASN A 111 -0.65 2.05 -15.67
CA ASN A 111 -0.78 2.75 -14.40
C ASN A 111 -1.70 2.00 -13.45
N ALA A 112 -2.90 1.63 -13.92
CA ALA A 112 -3.85 0.84 -13.14
C ALA A 112 -3.29 -0.53 -12.72
N GLN A 113 -2.47 -1.17 -13.55
CA GLN A 113 -1.78 -2.42 -13.20
C GLN A 113 -0.73 -2.23 -12.10
N ASN A 114 0.11 -1.18 -12.18
CA ASN A 114 1.09 -0.88 -11.12
C ASN A 114 0.42 -0.60 -9.79
N ILE A 115 -0.58 0.29 -9.78
CA ILE A 115 -1.40 0.59 -8.61
C ILE A 115 -2.07 -0.68 -8.08
N GLY A 116 -2.65 -1.50 -8.96
CA GLY A 116 -3.30 -2.76 -8.62
C GLY A 116 -2.35 -3.76 -7.98
N ASN A 117 -1.13 -3.89 -8.49
CA ASN A 117 -0.10 -4.79 -7.93
C ASN A 117 0.26 -4.40 -6.49
N ILE A 118 0.47 -3.11 -6.23
CA ILE A 118 0.77 -2.61 -4.88
C ILE A 118 -0.42 -2.79 -3.94
N SER A 119 -1.62 -2.45 -4.40
CA SER A 119 -2.86 -2.64 -3.62
C SER A 119 -3.06 -4.12 -3.24
N LEU A 120 -2.91 -5.04 -4.19
CA LEU A 120 -3.02 -6.48 -3.95
C LEU A 120 -1.94 -6.98 -2.98
N LEU A 121 -0.70 -6.51 -3.12
CA LEU A 121 0.37 -6.87 -2.19
C LEU A 121 0.03 -6.43 -0.76
N LEU A 122 -0.30 -5.16 -0.55
CA LEU A 122 -0.62 -4.63 0.78
C LEU A 122 -1.81 -5.38 1.40
N ARG A 123 -2.88 -5.62 0.63
CA ARG A 123 -4.04 -6.41 1.09
C ARG A 123 -3.68 -7.86 1.41
N SER A 124 -2.80 -8.48 0.62
CA SER A 124 -2.38 -9.86 0.87
C SER A 124 -1.55 -10.00 2.15
N VAL A 125 -0.69 -9.02 2.45
CA VAL A 125 0.17 -9.01 3.63
C VAL A 125 -0.60 -8.59 4.89
N PHE A 126 -1.58 -7.69 4.75
CA PHE A 126 -2.39 -7.14 5.84
C PHE A 126 -3.90 -7.33 5.59
N PRO A 127 -4.40 -8.58 5.59
CA PRO A 127 -5.79 -8.87 5.19
C PRO A 127 -6.86 -8.30 6.13
N ASN A 128 -6.49 -8.01 7.39
CA ASN A 128 -7.41 -7.52 8.43
C ASN A 128 -7.19 -6.05 8.78
N THR A 129 -6.35 -5.33 8.04
CA THR A 129 -5.99 -3.94 8.32
C THR A 129 -6.61 -3.04 7.25
N SER A 130 -7.24 -1.94 7.69
CA SER A 130 -7.72 -0.92 6.75
C SER A 130 -6.56 -0.18 6.10
N ILE A 131 -6.59 -0.06 4.78
CA ILE A 131 -5.62 0.70 3.99
C ILE A 131 -6.33 1.94 3.46
N TYR A 132 -5.74 3.11 3.69
CA TYR A 132 -6.21 4.41 3.20
C TYR A 132 -5.27 4.91 2.12
N PRO A 133 -5.55 4.66 0.83
CA PRO A 133 -4.75 5.14 -0.27
C PRO A 133 -5.08 6.60 -0.64
N VAL A 134 -4.08 7.31 -1.13
CA VAL A 134 -4.16 8.59 -1.82
C VAL A 134 -3.45 8.43 -3.16
N LEU A 135 -3.91 9.15 -4.18
CA LEU A 135 -3.26 9.18 -5.49
C LEU A 135 -2.12 10.20 -5.48
N GLY A 136 -0.93 9.78 -5.92
CA GLY A 136 0.22 10.66 -6.15
C GLY A 136 0.25 11.21 -7.57
N ASN A 137 1.15 12.15 -7.86
CA ASN A 137 1.17 12.83 -9.16
C ASN A 137 1.52 11.90 -10.35
N HIS A 138 2.23 10.80 -10.08
CA HIS A 138 2.53 9.77 -11.08
C HIS A 138 1.43 8.72 -11.27
N ASP A 139 0.40 8.68 -10.42
CA ASP A 139 -0.66 7.66 -10.49
C ASP A 139 -1.75 7.98 -11.54
N GLU A 140 -1.64 9.10 -12.26
CA GLU A 140 -2.48 9.48 -13.41
C GLU A 140 -1.72 9.35 -14.73
N TYR A 141 -2.45 9.26 -15.85
CA TYR A 141 -1.84 9.27 -17.17
C TYR A 141 -2.45 10.36 -18.07
N PRO A 142 -1.63 11.27 -18.66
CA PRO A 142 -0.19 11.44 -18.41
C PRO A 142 0.12 11.83 -16.95
N ALA A 143 1.38 11.70 -16.53
CA ALA A 143 1.78 12.13 -15.19
C ALA A 143 1.44 13.62 -14.97
N ASP A 144 1.12 13.98 -13.72
CA ASP A 144 0.68 15.32 -13.29
C ASP A 144 -0.64 15.82 -13.89
N ALA A 145 -1.25 15.09 -14.83
CA ALA A 145 -2.38 15.56 -15.62
C ALA A 145 -3.74 15.29 -14.96
N TYR A 146 -3.86 15.55 -13.66
CA TYR A 146 -5.15 15.41 -12.97
C TYR A 146 -6.20 16.36 -13.57
N PRO A 147 -7.39 15.86 -13.94
CA PRO A 147 -8.43 16.71 -14.45
C PRO A 147 -8.86 17.72 -13.36
N PRO A 148 -9.21 18.96 -13.74
CA PRO A 148 -9.76 19.92 -12.78
C PRO A 148 -11.02 19.34 -12.11
N PRO A 149 -11.42 19.84 -10.92
CA PRO A 149 -12.53 19.30 -10.12
C PRO A 149 -13.90 19.23 -10.84
N ILE A 150 -14.01 19.79 -12.04
CA ILE A 150 -15.19 19.78 -12.90
C ILE A 150 -15.03 18.67 -13.99
N PHE A 151 -14.93 17.41 -13.53
CA PHE A 151 -15.17 16.09 -14.21
C PHE A 151 -14.44 15.71 -15.53
N PRO A 152 -14.04 14.41 -15.71
CA PRO A 152 -14.97 13.27 -15.88
C PRO A 152 -14.58 11.94 -15.18
N ARG A 153 -15.45 10.93 -15.35
CA ARG A 153 -15.49 9.56 -14.77
C ARG A 153 -14.18 8.71 -14.78
N SER A 154 -13.08 9.18 -15.35
CA SER A 154 -11.82 8.42 -15.48
C SER A 154 -11.07 8.26 -14.16
N VAL A 155 -10.96 9.32 -13.34
CA VAL A 155 -10.37 9.21 -11.99
C VAL A 155 -11.17 8.23 -11.12
N GLN A 156 -12.47 8.13 -11.40
CA GLN A 156 -13.34 7.19 -10.74
C GLN A 156 -12.97 5.73 -11.06
N SER A 157 -12.43 5.40 -12.24
CA SER A 157 -12.03 4.02 -12.55
C SER A 157 -10.74 3.60 -11.83
N VAL A 158 -9.79 4.52 -11.61
CA VAL A 158 -8.58 4.28 -10.82
C VAL A 158 -8.92 4.16 -9.33
N LEU A 159 -9.76 5.05 -8.80
CA LEU A 159 -10.29 4.90 -7.44
C LEU A 159 -11.12 3.62 -7.30
N HIS A 160 -11.89 3.26 -8.33
CA HIS A 160 -12.68 2.03 -8.35
C HIS A 160 -11.80 0.78 -8.48
N SER A 161 -10.64 0.83 -9.13
CA SER A 161 -9.68 -0.30 -9.11
C SER A 161 -8.96 -0.40 -7.76
N MET A 162 -8.63 0.73 -7.13
CA MET A 162 -8.09 0.76 -5.77
C MET A 162 -9.08 0.18 -4.74
N VAL A 163 -10.39 0.46 -4.89
CA VAL A 163 -11.45 0.00 -3.98
C VAL A 163 -11.98 -1.40 -4.34
N ASN A 164 -12.09 -1.74 -5.63
CA ASN A 164 -12.77 -2.95 -6.12
C ASN A 164 -11.86 -4.00 -6.79
N ALA A 165 -10.54 -3.91 -6.70
CA ALA A 165 -9.65 -5.03 -7.06
C ALA A 165 -9.77 -6.25 -6.11
N GLY A 166 -10.94 -6.49 -5.53
CA GLY A 166 -11.27 -7.71 -4.80
C GLY A 166 -12.65 -7.68 -4.16
N SER A 167 -13.68 -7.35 -4.96
CA SER A 167 -15.00 -7.93 -4.81
C SER A 167 -15.17 -9.13 -5.75
#